data_AF-A0A1M5K756-F1
#
_entry.id   AF-A0A1M5K756-F1
#
_cell.length_a   1.000
_cell.length_b   1.000
_cell.length_c   1.000
_cell.angle_alpha   90.00
_cell.angle_beta   90.00
_cell.angle_gamma   90.00
#
_symmetry.space_group_name_H-M   'P 1'
#
loop_
_entity.id
_entity.type
_entity.pdbx_description
1 polymer ?
#
loop_
_entity_poly.entity_id
_entity_poly.type
_entity_poly.pdbx_seq_one_letter_code
_entity_poly.pdbx_strand_id
1 'polypeptide(L)'
;MNKTFLKFGTLIVAASVFVGCSKNDDNEKTNEPEFPTQYSELTVEQNKSNLEDNGVSLVNSMTTLKNASGIQTSIAFSKYLDGSTLPSNIGGRVGDNGGVRLLQMLASFGQGKTTPAKTLSGLRVATDGFESFQAEYADVVGVYTYSKANDTWTYEKTGDKIVFKFPSTEAGTVNNAEYSVYGLETVTITSDLGGDNYTGDYPTALKADLTIDGAKHMGYAFSASYNSKGDPSAVSISLSIDSYTLAYEVSNSATEAKFDYSLKDGDKMLFGYGIRGTGNFSSTAVEGSQNVGDVLTTATAYFQIMNIKFSGEVNAKALADGMDAAPTIEEELALLNANYKLIVFYDDSKQKIAESEFYITDEEYTEGEWIWNEGTQNYDYVETTKTKKALEVRLIFADGTKSDLATYTDVGFDEIKDSLDAFIEDVSND
;
A
#
# COMPACT_ATOMS: atom_id res chain seq x y z
N MET A 1 -7.25 5.13 -25.63
CA MET A 1 -7.28 4.28 -24.43
C MET A 1 -6.74 5.13 -23.29
N ASN A 2 -7.64 5.61 -22.43
CA ASN A 2 -7.32 6.56 -21.38
C ASN A 2 -6.31 5.92 -20.40
N LYS A 3 -5.20 6.61 -20.11
CA LYS A 3 -4.07 6.06 -19.32
C LYS A 3 -4.48 5.62 -17.90
N THR A 4 -5.64 6.06 -17.43
CA THR A 4 -6.21 5.77 -16.11
C THR A 4 -6.78 4.36 -15.99
N PHE A 5 -7.35 3.79 -17.06
CA PHE A 5 -7.93 2.43 -17.02
C PHE A 5 -6.86 1.34 -17.05
N LEU A 6 -5.77 1.61 -17.78
CA LEU A 6 -4.56 0.80 -17.68
C LEU A 6 -4.05 0.85 -16.24
N LYS A 7 -4.05 1.99 -15.54
CA LYS A 7 -3.59 2.05 -14.13
C LYS A 7 -4.44 1.21 -13.16
N PHE A 8 -5.76 1.17 -13.26
CA PHE A 8 -6.61 0.35 -12.36
C PHE A 8 -6.56 -1.16 -12.65
N GLY A 9 -6.52 -1.57 -13.93
CA GLY A 9 -6.29 -2.96 -14.33
C GLY A 9 -4.85 -3.43 -14.08
N THR A 10 -3.88 -2.54 -14.27
CA THR A 10 -2.45 -2.77 -13.96
C THR A 10 -2.21 -2.72 -12.46
N LEU A 11 -3.06 -2.10 -11.64
CA LEU A 11 -3.02 -2.20 -10.17
C LEU A 11 -3.33 -3.62 -9.68
N ILE A 12 -4.30 -4.28 -10.31
CA ILE A 12 -4.65 -5.67 -10.03
C ILE A 12 -3.52 -6.61 -10.52
N VAL A 13 -2.85 -6.25 -11.62
CA VAL A 13 -1.75 -7.04 -12.21
C VAL A 13 -0.39 -6.78 -11.55
N ALA A 14 -0.10 -5.56 -11.07
CA ALA A 14 1.14 -5.22 -10.36
C ALA A 14 1.19 -5.89 -8.98
N ALA A 15 0.03 -6.02 -8.30
CA ALA A 15 -0.10 -6.85 -7.11
C ALA A 15 0.13 -8.35 -7.39
N SER A 16 -0.03 -8.79 -8.65
CA SER A 16 0.22 -10.18 -9.08
C SER A 16 1.67 -10.46 -9.53
N VAL A 17 2.59 -9.48 -9.45
CA VAL A 17 4.02 -9.71 -9.78
C VAL A 17 4.80 -10.35 -8.62
N PHE A 18 4.17 -10.52 -7.44
CA PHE A 18 4.73 -11.28 -6.31
C PHE A 18 4.12 -12.69 -6.16
N VAL A 19 3.58 -13.28 -7.23
CA VAL A 19 2.92 -14.59 -7.17
C VAL A 19 3.94 -15.72 -7.16
N GLY A 20 4.08 -16.33 -5.99
CA GLY A 20 4.46 -17.74 -5.88
C GLY A 20 4.36 -18.19 -4.45
N CYS A 21 3.19 -18.48 -3.91
CA CYS A 21 3.16 -18.83 -2.49
C CYS A 21 2.04 -19.79 -2.14
N SER A 22 2.32 -20.77 -1.24
CA SER A 22 1.29 -21.66 -0.74
C SER A 22 1.47 -22.21 0.68
N LYS A 23 0.53 -21.85 1.57
CA LYS A 23 -0.46 -22.73 2.23
C LYS A 23 -1.30 -21.92 3.23
N ASN A 24 -2.53 -22.38 3.47
CA ASN A 24 -3.55 -21.75 4.31
C ASN A 24 -3.18 -21.77 5.80
N ASP A 25 -3.32 -20.62 6.45
CA ASP A 25 -3.62 -20.55 7.88
C ASP A 25 -4.86 -19.68 8.09
N ASP A 26 -5.85 -20.27 8.74
CA ASP A 26 -7.05 -19.60 9.24
C ASP A 26 -6.71 -18.99 10.62
N ASN A 27 -6.85 -17.67 10.75
CA ASN A 27 -7.56 -16.97 11.83
C ASN A 27 -7.05 -15.53 11.94
N GLU A 28 -7.74 -14.60 11.29
CA GLU A 28 -8.08 -13.29 11.84
C GLU A 28 -9.24 -12.70 11.02
N LYS A 29 -10.06 -11.81 11.61
CA LYS A 29 -11.19 -11.19 10.92
C LYS A 29 -10.66 -10.23 9.86
N THR A 30 -10.49 -10.74 8.64
CA THR A 30 -10.20 -9.96 7.45
C THR A 30 -11.41 -9.10 7.07
N ASN A 31 -11.15 -7.88 6.59
CA ASN A 31 -12.18 -7.09 5.93
C ASN A 31 -12.39 -7.70 4.54
N GLU A 32 -13.41 -8.51 4.37
CA GLU A 32 -13.70 -9.08 3.06
C GLU A 32 -14.41 -8.06 2.16
N PRO A 33 -14.26 -8.16 0.84
CA PRO A 33 -15.15 -7.48 -0.12
C PRO A 33 -16.60 -7.87 0.16
N GLU A 34 -17.51 -6.90 0.10
CA GLU A 34 -18.93 -7.12 0.41
C GLU A 34 -19.80 -6.54 -0.69
N PHE A 35 -20.96 -7.15 -0.92
CA PHE A 35 -21.87 -6.76 -1.99
C PHE A 35 -23.32 -6.59 -1.51
N PRO A 36 -23.61 -5.62 -0.62
CA PRO A 36 -24.97 -5.32 -0.19
C PRO A 36 -25.92 -5.04 -1.35
N THR A 37 -27.19 -5.41 -1.15
CA THR A 37 -28.23 -5.33 -2.16
C THR A 37 -29.21 -4.18 -1.91
N GLN A 38 -29.32 -3.69 -0.67
CA GLN A 38 -30.27 -2.66 -0.28
C GLN A 38 -29.65 -1.27 -0.40
N TYR A 39 -30.34 -0.35 -1.10
CA TYR A 39 -29.94 1.06 -1.14
C TYR A 39 -30.16 1.75 0.20
N SER A 40 -29.37 2.78 0.47
CA SER A 40 -29.58 3.72 1.57
C SER A 40 -30.91 4.45 1.41
N GLU A 41 -31.57 4.73 2.54
CA GLU A 41 -32.78 5.56 2.58
C GLU A 41 -32.47 7.07 2.45
N LEU A 42 -31.19 7.44 2.41
CA LEU A 42 -30.74 8.82 2.24
C LEU A 42 -30.89 9.31 0.80
N THR A 43 -31.15 10.60 0.62
CA THR A 43 -31.16 11.24 -0.70
C THR A 43 -29.76 11.33 -1.30
N VAL A 44 -29.65 11.59 -2.61
CA VAL A 44 -28.36 11.78 -3.28
C VAL A 44 -27.57 12.93 -2.65
N GLU A 45 -28.22 14.04 -2.30
CA GLU A 45 -27.60 15.19 -1.63
C GLU A 45 -27.10 14.83 -0.23
N GLN A 46 -27.85 14.02 0.51
CA GLN A 46 -27.42 13.54 1.83
C GLN A 46 -26.23 12.59 1.74
N ASN A 47 -26.23 11.68 0.76
CA ASN A 47 -25.09 10.80 0.49
C ASN A 47 -23.83 11.62 0.13
N LYS A 48 -23.99 12.69 -0.66
CA LYS A 48 -22.89 13.62 -0.99
C LYS A 48 -22.34 14.34 0.24
N SER A 49 -23.21 14.92 1.06
CA SER A 49 -22.81 15.58 2.31
C SER A 49 -22.06 14.62 3.24
N ASN A 50 -22.52 13.36 3.34
CA ASN A 50 -21.85 12.36 4.16
C ASN A 50 -20.45 12.00 3.64
N LEU A 51 -20.19 12.04 2.32
CA LEU A 51 -18.83 11.87 1.76
C LEU A 51 -17.91 13.00 2.19
N GLU A 52 -18.39 14.24 2.12
CA GLU A 52 -17.61 15.43 2.52
C GLU A 52 -17.24 15.37 4.01
N ASP A 53 -18.22 15.07 4.87
CA ASP A 53 -18.00 14.90 6.32
C ASP A 53 -17.01 13.77 6.63
N ASN A 54 -17.06 12.70 5.83
CA ASN A 54 -16.15 11.57 5.92
C ASN A 54 -14.70 11.98 5.60
N GLY A 55 -14.52 12.79 4.55
CA GLY A 55 -13.23 13.38 4.17
C GLY A 55 -12.65 14.29 5.24
N VAL A 56 -13.45 15.23 5.76
CA VAL A 56 -13.05 16.12 6.87
C VAL A 56 -12.63 15.30 8.11
N SER A 57 -13.39 14.26 8.42
CA SER A 57 -13.09 13.38 9.55
C SER A 57 -11.77 12.61 9.36
N LEU A 58 -11.48 12.15 8.14
CA LEU A 58 -10.20 11.51 7.81
C LEU A 58 -9.04 12.49 8.02
N VAL A 59 -9.13 13.71 7.47
CA VAL A 59 -8.07 14.73 7.59
C VAL A 59 -7.79 15.07 9.05
N ASN A 60 -8.82 15.17 9.89
CA ASN A 60 -8.67 15.38 11.32
C ASN A 60 -7.94 14.21 12.00
N SER A 61 -8.32 12.96 11.69
CA SER A 61 -7.65 11.77 12.22
C SER A 61 -6.18 11.70 11.78
N MET A 62 -5.87 12.02 10.52
CA MET A 62 -4.49 12.06 10.02
C MET A 62 -3.65 13.16 10.68
N THR A 63 -4.27 14.31 10.97
CA THR A 63 -3.62 15.40 11.70
C THR A 63 -3.28 14.99 13.13
N THR A 64 -4.20 14.29 13.81
CA THR A 64 -3.93 13.74 15.15
C THR A 64 -2.81 12.70 15.11
N LEU A 65 -2.82 11.79 14.14
CA LEU A 65 -1.74 10.80 13.96
C LEU A 65 -0.38 11.48 13.78
N LYS A 66 -0.25 12.50 12.91
CA LYS A 66 1.03 13.23 12.73
C LYS A 66 1.58 13.83 14.04
N ASN A 67 0.70 14.15 14.99
CA ASN A 67 1.06 14.72 16.29
C ASN A 67 1.15 13.66 17.42
N ALA A 68 0.99 12.39 17.10
CA ALA A 68 1.12 11.28 18.05
C ALA A 68 2.51 11.26 18.71
N SER A 69 2.59 10.84 19.98
CA SER A 69 3.83 10.89 20.76
C SER A 69 4.93 10.02 20.13
N GLY A 70 4.57 8.87 19.56
CA GLY A 70 5.49 8.01 18.83
C GLY A 70 6.10 8.67 17.60
N ILE A 71 5.33 9.49 16.86
CA ILE A 71 5.82 10.21 15.68
C ILE A 71 6.71 11.40 16.10
N GLN A 72 6.28 12.19 17.08
CA GLN A 72 7.07 13.33 17.55
C GLN A 72 8.41 12.89 18.15
N THR A 73 8.42 11.75 18.84
CA THR A 73 9.66 11.15 19.36
C THR A 73 10.55 10.60 18.26
N SER A 74 9.97 10.01 17.20
CA SER A 74 10.72 9.62 15.99
C SER A 74 11.41 10.82 15.33
N ILE A 75 10.74 11.99 15.26
CA ILE A 75 11.35 13.24 14.77
C ILE A 75 12.56 13.63 15.62
N ALA A 76 12.42 13.61 16.94
CA ALA A 76 13.52 13.91 17.85
C ALA A 76 14.70 12.93 17.65
N PHE A 77 14.40 11.64 17.52
CA PHE A 77 15.40 10.60 17.25
C PHE A 77 16.21 10.89 15.98
N SER A 78 15.54 11.18 14.85
CA SER A 78 16.22 11.48 13.59
C SER A 78 17.14 12.69 13.71
N LYS A 79 16.74 13.74 14.43
CA LYS A 79 17.59 14.90 14.68
C LYS A 79 18.84 14.53 15.49
N TYR A 80 18.70 13.65 16.49
CA TYR A 80 19.83 13.17 17.28
C TYR A 80 20.74 12.21 16.50
N LEU A 81 20.29 11.60 15.41
CA LEU A 81 21.16 10.89 14.50
C LEU A 81 21.91 11.86 13.57
N ASP A 82 21.19 12.74 12.87
CA ASP A 82 21.75 13.66 11.86
C ASP A 82 22.77 14.66 12.45
N GLY A 83 22.56 15.10 13.68
CA GLY A 83 23.40 16.10 14.34
C GLY A 83 24.64 15.55 15.07
N SER A 84 24.76 14.22 15.19
CA SER A 84 25.72 13.61 16.13
C SER A 84 26.83 12.82 15.43
N THR A 85 27.96 12.66 16.12
CA THR A 85 28.98 11.69 15.70
C THR A 85 28.63 10.31 16.21
N LEU A 86 28.41 9.37 15.29
CA LEU A 86 28.32 7.94 15.58
C LEU A 86 29.74 7.35 15.73
N PRO A 87 29.94 6.38 16.64
CA PRO A 87 31.23 5.67 16.74
C PRO A 87 31.65 5.07 15.38
N SER A 88 32.93 5.17 15.04
CA SER A 88 33.47 4.76 13.73
C SER A 88 33.28 3.26 13.43
N ASN A 89 33.18 2.43 14.47
CA ASN A 89 32.88 1.00 14.36
C ASN A 89 31.39 0.68 14.11
N ILE A 90 30.53 1.71 13.98
CA ILE A 90 29.06 1.55 13.93
C ILE A 90 28.37 2.54 12.97
N GLY A 91 29.04 3.63 12.57
CA GLY A 91 28.42 4.72 11.80
C GLY A 91 27.68 4.28 10.52
N GLY A 92 28.24 3.36 9.74
CA GLY A 92 27.56 2.80 8.56
C GLY A 92 26.41 1.85 8.94
N ARG A 93 26.58 1.07 10.01
CA ARG A 93 25.64 0.03 10.46
C ARG A 93 24.36 0.58 11.09
N VAL A 94 24.37 1.83 11.58
CA VAL A 94 23.18 2.52 12.11
C VAL A 94 22.37 3.17 10.99
N GLY A 95 23.03 3.77 9.99
CA GLY A 95 22.33 4.39 8.85
C GLY A 95 21.60 3.38 7.96
N ASP A 96 22.12 2.16 7.85
CA ASP A 96 21.53 1.09 7.05
C ASP A 96 20.63 0.13 7.86
N ASN A 97 20.46 0.35 9.17
CA ASN A 97 19.62 -0.49 10.00
C ASN A 97 18.12 -0.26 9.72
N GLY A 98 17.39 -1.31 9.32
CA GLY A 98 15.96 -1.24 9.01
C GLY A 98 15.09 -0.70 10.17
N GLY A 99 15.47 -0.98 11.42
CA GLY A 99 14.81 -0.43 12.60
C GLY A 99 15.03 1.08 12.78
N VAL A 100 16.22 1.58 12.47
CA VAL A 100 16.51 3.03 12.46
C VAL A 100 15.79 3.73 11.31
N ARG A 101 15.75 3.09 10.13
CA ARG A 101 15.02 3.59 8.96
C ARG A 101 13.53 3.76 9.27
N LEU A 102 12.90 2.81 9.98
CA LEU A 102 11.51 2.97 10.42
C LEU A 102 11.28 4.30 11.17
N LEU A 103 12.14 4.64 12.14
CA LEU A 103 12.03 5.92 12.87
C LEU A 103 12.28 7.13 11.95
N GLN A 104 13.25 7.06 11.03
CA GLN A 104 13.52 8.14 10.07
C GLN A 104 12.34 8.36 9.09
N MET A 105 11.68 7.29 8.68
CA MET A 105 10.51 7.36 7.81
C MET A 105 9.30 7.92 8.55
N LEU A 106 9.09 7.52 9.81
CA LEU A 106 8.07 8.12 10.68
C LEU A 106 8.33 9.59 10.96
N ALA A 107 9.58 9.98 11.17
CA ALA A 107 9.97 11.38 11.29
C ALA A 107 9.63 12.17 10.02
N SER A 108 9.95 11.61 8.84
CA SER A 108 9.60 12.21 7.55
C SER A 108 8.08 12.36 7.40
N PHE A 109 7.29 11.39 7.87
CA PHE A 109 5.83 11.45 7.82
C PHE A 109 5.29 12.55 8.74
N GLY A 110 5.76 12.62 9.98
CA GLY A 110 5.39 13.67 10.92
C GLY A 110 5.76 15.07 10.42
N GLN A 111 6.86 15.20 9.69
CA GLN A 111 7.29 16.44 9.01
C GLN A 111 6.52 16.74 7.72
N GLY A 112 5.61 15.86 7.28
CA GLY A 112 4.84 16.02 6.04
C GLY A 112 5.65 15.81 4.75
N LYS A 113 6.79 15.11 4.82
CA LYS A 113 7.67 14.84 3.67
C LYS A 113 7.36 13.50 2.97
N THR A 114 6.58 12.62 3.59
CA THR A 114 6.21 11.30 3.05
C THR A 114 4.81 10.89 3.51
N THR A 115 4.28 9.81 2.93
CA THR A 115 2.97 9.21 3.28
C THR A 115 3.15 7.98 4.18
N PRO A 116 2.09 7.51 4.89
CA PRO A 116 2.15 6.29 5.70
C PRO A 116 2.54 5.04 4.91
N ALA A 117 2.23 4.99 3.61
CA ALA A 117 2.52 3.84 2.76
C ALA A 117 3.97 3.76 2.34
N LYS A 118 4.53 4.91 1.92
CA LYS A 118 5.94 5.05 1.62
C LYS A 118 6.82 4.79 2.83
N THR A 119 6.28 5.01 4.04
CA THR A 119 6.92 4.66 5.33
C THR A 119 7.21 3.16 5.47
N LEU A 120 6.46 2.29 4.81
CA LEU A 120 6.70 0.85 4.83
C LEU A 120 7.52 0.34 3.63
N SER A 121 7.26 0.84 2.41
CA SER A 121 7.96 0.34 1.22
C SER A 121 9.47 0.62 1.26
N GLY A 122 9.89 1.75 1.82
CA GLY A 122 11.31 2.09 1.97
C GLY A 122 12.06 1.36 3.11
N LEU A 123 11.43 0.41 3.80
CA LEU A 123 12.14 -0.53 4.68
C LEU A 123 12.94 -1.58 3.90
N ARG A 124 12.73 -1.70 2.57
CA ARG A 124 13.51 -2.58 1.70
C ARG A 124 14.93 -2.04 1.56
N VAL A 125 15.92 -2.88 1.83
CA VAL A 125 17.34 -2.57 1.60
C VAL A 125 17.96 -3.71 0.83
N ALA A 126 18.53 -3.40 -0.35
CA ALA A 126 19.47 -4.29 -1.00
C ALA A 126 20.88 -3.88 -0.52
N THR A 127 21.54 -4.78 0.20
CA THR A 127 22.93 -4.58 0.62
C THR A 127 23.83 -5.55 -0.15
N ASP A 128 24.79 -5.00 -0.89
CA ASP A 128 25.88 -5.79 -1.47
C ASP A 128 26.67 -6.48 -0.35
N GLY A 129 26.95 -7.78 -0.52
CA GLY A 129 27.69 -8.56 0.47
C GLY A 129 26.87 -9.04 1.67
N PHE A 130 25.53 -9.04 1.57
CA PHE A 130 24.66 -9.65 2.57
C PHE A 130 24.96 -11.15 2.74
N GLU A 131 25.39 -11.54 3.95
CA GLU A 131 25.67 -12.95 4.26
C GLU A 131 24.48 -13.62 4.96
N SER A 132 23.92 -12.98 5.99
CA SER A 132 22.89 -13.57 6.86
C SER A 132 22.17 -12.53 7.73
N PHE A 133 20.86 -12.67 7.93
CA PHE A 133 20.09 -11.78 8.82
C PHE A 133 20.55 -11.92 10.28
N GLN A 134 20.82 -13.14 10.74
CA GLN A 134 21.34 -13.40 12.08
C GLN A 134 22.72 -12.76 12.29
N ALA A 135 23.62 -12.88 11.32
CA ALA A 135 24.97 -12.31 11.42
C ALA A 135 24.92 -10.77 11.51
N GLU A 136 24.17 -10.14 10.60
CA GLU A 136 23.98 -8.68 10.58
C GLU A 136 23.33 -8.18 11.88
N TYR A 137 22.30 -8.88 12.37
CA TYR A 137 21.65 -8.51 13.63
C TYR A 137 22.58 -8.63 14.84
N ALA A 138 23.31 -9.75 14.97
CA ALA A 138 24.24 -9.97 16.08
C ALA A 138 25.42 -8.98 16.11
N ASP A 139 25.76 -8.42 14.95
CA ASP A 139 26.81 -7.43 14.81
C ASP A 139 26.40 -6.07 15.39
N VAL A 140 25.12 -5.68 15.25
CA VAL A 140 24.58 -4.39 15.72
C VAL A 140 23.87 -4.44 17.08
N VAL A 141 23.66 -5.62 17.66
CA VAL A 141 23.10 -5.77 19.02
C VAL A 141 23.93 -5.00 20.06
N GLY A 142 23.23 -4.31 20.96
CA GLY A 142 23.81 -3.52 22.03
C GLY A 142 22.98 -2.30 22.39
N VAL A 143 23.49 -1.51 23.34
CA VAL A 143 22.84 -0.32 23.85
C VAL A 143 23.57 0.93 23.35
N TYR A 144 22.84 1.76 22.63
CA TYR A 144 23.22 3.07 22.13
C TYR A 144 22.62 4.13 23.05
N THR A 145 23.46 4.97 23.66
CA THR A 145 23.00 6.03 24.56
C THR A 145 23.45 7.38 24.05
N TYR A 146 22.51 8.29 23.82
CA TYR A 146 22.82 9.65 23.41
C TYR A 146 23.30 10.49 24.61
N SER A 147 24.36 11.25 24.44
CA SER A 147 24.87 12.21 25.42
C SER A 147 24.67 13.64 24.92
N LYS A 148 23.69 14.35 25.48
CA LYS A 148 23.42 15.75 25.12
C LYS A 148 24.59 16.69 25.42
N ALA A 149 25.38 16.37 26.46
CA ALA A 149 26.52 17.19 26.87
C ALA A 149 27.62 17.27 25.80
N ASN A 150 27.78 16.19 25.01
CA ASN A 150 28.84 16.07 24.02
C ASN A 150 28.31 16.00 22.58
N ASP A 151 26.99 15.90 22.40
CA ASP A 151 26.32 15.65 21.11
C ASP A 151 26.83 14.37 20.41
N THR A 152 27.04 13.32 21.21
CA THR A 152 27.62 12.04 20.75
C THR A 152 26.81 10.85 21.25
N TRP A 153 26.82 9.77 20.48
CA TRP A 153 26.35 8.46 20.93
C TRP A 153 27.47 7.63 21.54
N THR A 154 27.17 6.93 22.63
CA THR A 154 28.02 5.87 23.18
C THR A 154 27.39 4.51 22.91
N TYR A 155 28.21 3.48 22.74
CA TYR A 155 27.76 2.12 22.48
C TYR A 155 28.34 1.13 23.49
N GLU A 156 27.50 0.22 23.96
CA GLU A 156 27.87 -0.92 24.79
C GLU A 156 27.33 -2.21 24.17
N LYS A 157 28.22 -3.15 23.79
CA LYS A 157 27.83 -4.47 23.28
C LYS A 157 27.34 -5.34 24.42
N THR A 158 26.03 -5.41 24.62
CA THR A 158 25.40 -6.17 25.71
C THR A 158 23.97 -6.60 25.32
N GLY A 159 23.47 -7.66 25.96
CA GLY A 159 22.12 -8.18 25.73
C GLY A 159 21.91 -8.86 24.37
N ASP A 160 20.64 -8.96 23.97
CA ASP A 160 20.13 -9.61 22.76
C ASP A 160 19.29 -8.67 21.89
N LYS A 161 19.28 -7.37 22.22
CA LYS A 161 18.47 -6.33 21.57
C LYS A 161 19.36 -5.21 21.04
N ILE A 162 18.84 -4.52 20.03
CA ILE A 162 19.36 -3.22 19.62
C ILE A 162 18.54 -2.18 20.38
N VAL A 163 19.17 -1.38 21.25
CA VAL A 163 18.47 -0.42 22.12
C VAL A 163 19.03 0.98 21.94
N PHE A 164 18.20 1.94 21.56
CA PHE A 164 18.55 3.36 21.51
C PHE A 164 17.89 4.11 22.66
N LYS A 165 18.70 4.78 23.48
CA LYS A 165 18.27 5.63 24.60
C LYS A 165 18.54 7.09 24.29
N PHE A 166 17.50 7.90 24.25
CA PHE A 166 17.58 9.29 23.81
C PHE A 166 16.47 10.15 24.44
N PRO A 167 16.56 11.49 24.38
CA PRO A 167 15.47 12.35 24.83
C PRO A 167 14.27 12.26 23.89
N SER A 168 13.07 12.13 24.45
CA SER A 168 11.82 12.03 23.67
C SER A 168 11.46 13.28 22.85
N THR A 169 12.10 14.42 23.12
CA THR A 169 11.86 15.69 22.43
C THR A 169 13.18 16.36 22.07
N GLU A 170 13.20 17.18 21.03
CA GLU A 170 14.44 17.83 20.56
C GLU A 170 15.13 18.72 21.62
N ALA A 171 14.31 19.33 22.50
CA ALA A 171 14.76 20.17 23.60
C ALA A 171 15.00 19.38 24.90
N GLY A 172 14.77 18.07 24.89
CA GLY A 172 14.92 17.19 26.04
C GLY A 172 16.38 17.08 26.50
N THR A 173 16.55 16.93 27.82
CA THR A 173 17.87 16.82 28.47
C THR A 173 18.08 15.47 29.15
N VAL A 174 17.05 14.63 29.22
CA VAL A 174 17.07 13.32 29.86
C VAL A 174 16.68 12.27 28.83
N ASN A 175 17.39 11.14 28.83
CA ASN A 175 17.06 10.00 27.98
C ASN A 175 15.87 9.24 28.56
N ASN A 176 14.66 9.75 28.31
CA ASN A 176 13.42 9.12 28.75
C ASN A 176 12.74 8.31 27.65
N ALA A 177 13.25 8.34 26.41
CA ALA A 177 12.81 7.46 25.34
C ALA A 177 13.76 6.27 25.16
N GLU A 178 13.18 5.10 24.91
CA GLU A 178 13.88 3.88 24.55
C GLU A 178 13.26 3.25 23.31
N TYR A 179 14.02 3.14 22.23
CA TYR A 179 13.65 2.38 21.04
C TYR A 179 14.42 1.06 21.01
N SER A 180 13.71 -0.06 20.99
CA SER A 180 14.27 -1.39 21.12
C SER A 180 13.85 -2.26 19.95
N VAL A 181 14.79 -2.83 19.19
CA VAL A 181 14.55 -3.86 18.16
C VAL A 181 14.97 -5.22 18.73
N TYR A 182 14.10 -6.23 18.62
CA TYR A 182 14.27 -7.53 19.27
C TYR A 182 13.45 -8.64 18.61
N GLY A 183 13.70 -9.88 19.04
CA GLY A 183 12.89 -11.03 18.62
C GLY A 183 13.07 -11.38 17.15
N LEU A 184 14.28 -11.21 16.60
CA LEU A 184 14.61 -11.76 15.28
C LEU A 184 14.55 -13.28 15.34
N GLU A 185 13.69 -13.85 14.52
CA GLU A 185 13.65 -15.29 14.26
C GLU A 185 13.90 -15.51 12.77
N THR A 186 14.57 -16.61 12.43
CA THR A 186 14.85 -16.95 11.04
C THR A 186 14.70 -18.44 10.78
N VAL A 187 14.52 -18.80 9.52
CA VAL A 187 14.51 -20.18 9.01
C VAL A 187 15.52 -20.33 7.89
N THR A 188 16.27 -21.44 7.87
CA THR A 188 17.20 -21.72 6.77
C THR A 188 16.48 -22.42 5.64
N ILE A 189 16.56 -21.86 4.43
CA ILE A 189 15.94 -22.43 3.22
C ILE A 189 16.97 -22.43 2.10
N THR A 190 16.99 -23.52 1.34
CA THR A 190 17.64 -23.56 0.02
C THR A 190 16.62 -23.08 -1.00
N SER A 191 16.86 -21.89 -1.54
CA SER A 191 15.99 -21.25 -2.51
C SER A 191 16.52 -21.46 -3.93
N ASP A 192 15.60 -21.68 -4.85
CA ASP A 192 15.86 -21.70 -6.29
C ASP A 192 15.77 -20.27 -6.89
N LEU A 193 15.38 -19.26 -6.09
CA LEU A 193 15.30 -17.87 -6.50
C LEU A 193 16.71 -17.31 -6.76
N GLY A 194 16.95 -16.81 -7.97
CA GLY A 194 18.21 -16.15 -8.34
C GLY A 194 19.20 -17.00 -9.16
N GLY A 195 18.84 -18.23 -9.55
CA GLY A 195 19.62 -19.06 -10.49
C GLY A 195 20.85 -19.75 -9.89
N ASP A 196 21.41 -19.21 -8.81
CA ASP A 196 22.39 -19.87 -7.97
C ASP A 196 21.70 -20.27 -6.67
N ASN A 197 21.50 -21.57 -6.43
CA ASN A 197 20.80 -22.11 -5.26
C ASN A 197 21.29 -21.48 -3.94
N TYR A 198 20.65 -20.40 -3.49
CA TYR A 198 21.05 -19.70 -2.28
C TYR A 198 20.51 -20.48 -1.10
N THR A 199 21.42 -20.94 -0.23
CA THR A 199 21.04 -21.48 1.07
C THR A 199 21.42 -20.47 2.13
N GLY A 200 20.41 -19.88 2.77
CA GLY A 200 20.62 -18.89 3.82
C GLY A 200 19.42 -18.77 4.73
N ASP A 201 19.53 -17.89 5.72
CA ASP A 201 18.47 -17.63 6.67
C ASP A 201 17.50 -16.58 6.13
N TYR A 202 16.21 -16.80 6.36
CA TYR A 202 15.11 -15.93 5.99
C TYR A 202 14.40 -15.47 7.26
N PRO A 203 14.03 -14.19 7.42
CA PRO A 203 13.44 -13.70 8.64
C PRO A 203 11.99 -14.16 8.74
N THR A 204 11.62 -14.77 9.87
CA THR A 204 10.24 -15.21 10.15
C THR A 204 9.55 -14.32 11.18
N ALA A 205 10.32 -13.60 12.01
CA ALA A 205 9.78 -12.64 12.95
C ALA A 205 10.79 -11.53 13.25
N LEU A 206 10.29 -10.32 13.54
CA LEU A 206 11.05 -9.21 14.10
C LEU A 206 10.09 -8.27 14.83
N LYS A 207 10.52 -7.68 15.95
CA LYS A 207 9.73 -6.72 16.73
C LYS A 207 10.54 -5.47 17.01
N ALA A 208 9.85 -4.33 17.13
CA ALA A 208 10.46 -3.13 17.68
C ALA A 208 9.47 -2.33 18.53
N ASP A 209 9.92 -1.76 19.64
CA ASP A 209 9.07 -0.97 20.53
C ASP A 209 9.74 0.38 20.81
N LEU A 210 8.93 1.45 20.85
CA LEU A 210 9.34 2.74 21.40
C LEU A 210 8.55 3.00 22.68
N THR A 211 9.28 3.25 23.76
CA THR A 211 8.72 3.65 25.05
C THR A 211 9.17 5.05 25.43
N ILE A 212 8.30 5.78 26.14
CA ILE A 212 8.58 7.09 26.73
C ILE A 212 8.18 7.00 28.20
N ASP A 213 9.10 7.31 29.11
CA ASP A 213 8.88 7.17 30.56
C ASP A 213 8.37 5.76 30.95
N GLY A 214 8.79 4.74 30.19
CA GLY A 214 8.39 3.34 30.36
C GLY A 214 7.02 2.95 29.77
N ALA A 215 6.24 3.91 29.26
CA ALA A 215 4.98 3.64 28.56
C ALA A 215 5.23 3.37 27.06
N LYS A 216 4.57 2.37 26.48
CA LYS A 216 4.68 2.04 25.05
C LYS A 216 3.86 3.01 24.20
N HIS A 217 4.53 3.65 23.24
CA HIS A 217 3.92 4.61 22.30
C HIS A 217 4.00 4.15 20.84
N MET A 218 4.91 3.23 20.53
CA MET A 218 4.91 2.55 19.23
C MET A 218 5.33 1.09 19.41
N GLY A 219 4.75 0.23 18.58
CA GLY A 219 5.12 -1.17 18.44
C GLY A 219 5.08 -1.60 16.99
N TYR A 220 6.15 -2.24 16.53
CA TYR A 220 6.28 -2.85 15.21
C TYR A 220 6.37 -4.37 15.39
N ALA A 221 5.68 -5.10 14.54
CA ALA A 221 5.80 -6.54 14.41
C ALA A 221 5.84 -6.91 12.93
N PHE A 222 6.81 -7.75 12.58
CA PHE A 222 6.91 -8.43 11.31
C PHE A 222 6.79 -9.92 11.57
N SER A 223 6.07 -10.61 10.69
CA SER A 223 6.09 -12.07 10.59
C SER A 223 6.02 -12.50 9.14
N ALA A 224 6.78 -13.54 8.79
CA ALA A 224 6.71 -14.15 7.47
C ALA A 224 6.81 -15.68 7.55
N SER A 225 6.18 -16.33 6.58
CA SER A 225 6.24 -17.77 6.37
C SER A 225 6.62 -18.03 4.92
N TYR A 226 7.37 -19.10 4.67
CA TYR A 226 7.92 -19.42 3.36
C TYR A 226 7.59 -20.86 2.96
N ASN A 227 7.46 -21.10 1.65
CA ASN A 227 7.39 -22.45 1.11
C ASN A 227 8.80 -23.10 1.08
N SER A 228 8.89 -24.36 0.64
CA SER A 228 10.17 -25.09 0.58
C SER A 228 11.20 -24.54 -0.41
N LYS A 229 10.79 -23.62 -1.30
CA LYS A 229 11.65 -22.95 -2.28
C LYS A 229 12.05 -21.55 -1.85
N GLY A 230 11.64 -21.10 -0.66
CA GLY A 230 11.95 -19.77 -0.15
C GLY A 230 11.00 -18.68 -0.61
N ASP A 231 9.91 -19.02 -1.33
CA ASP A 231 8.92 -18.01 -1.70
C ASP A 231 8.00 -17.69 -0.50
N PRO A 232 7.70 -16.41 -0.20
CA PRO A 232 6.92 -16.02 0.97
C PRO A 232 5.44 -16.43 0.89
N SER A 233 5.01 -17.49 1.57
CA SER A 233 3.59 -17.91 1.72
C SER A 233 2.68 -16.90 2.40
N ALA A 234 3.22 -16.17 3.38
CA ALA A 234 2.51 -15.12 4.09
C ALA A 234 3.51 -14.10 4.62
N VAL A 235 3.10 -12.83 4.64
CA VAL A 235 3.82 -11.72 5.26
C VAL A 235 2.78 -10.88 5.99
N SER A 236 3.02 -10.60 7.27
CA SER A 236 2.24 -9.65 8.06
C SER A 236 3.16 -8.64 8.70
N ILE A 237 2.79 -7.37 8.59
CA ILE A 237 3.43 -6.24 9.23
C ILE A 237 2.37 -5.48 10.00
N SER A 238 2.64 -5.18 11.26
CA SER A 238 1.80 -4.35 12.12
C SER A 238 2.64 -3.25 12.74
N LEU A 239 2.20 -1.99 12.60
CA LEU A 239 2.78 -0.82 13.23
C LEU A 239 1.69 -0.11 14.03
N SER A 240 1.80 -0.19 15.34
CA SER A 240 0.99 0.55 16.31
C SER A 240 1.69 1.85 16.69
N ILE A 241 0.94 2.95 16.74
CA ILE A 241 1.39 4.27 17.21
C ILE A 241 0.26 4.84 18.06
N ASP A 242 0.45 4.87 19.38
CA ASP A 242 -0.61 5.21 20.34
C ASP A 242 -1.91 4.40 20.06
N SER A 243 -3.03 5.04 19.73
CA SER A 243 -4.29 4.35 19.37
C SER A 243 -4.32 3.86 17.92
N TYR A 244 -3.41 4.32 17.07
CA TYR A 244 -3.41 4.01 15.66
C TYR A 244 -2.72 2.68 15.38
N THR A 245 -3.25 1.95 14.39
CA THR A 245 -2.63 0.72 13.91
C THR A 245 -2.66 0.69 12.40
N LEU A 246 -1.48 0.62 11.81
CA LEU A 246 -1.28 0.32 10.41
C LEU A 246 -0.95 -1.17 10.28
N ALA A 247 -1.66 -1.88 9.41
CA ALA A 247 -1.43 -3.29 9.14
C ALA A 247 -1.29 -3.54 7.63
N TYR A 248 -0.39 -4.44 7.26
CA TYR A 248 -0.16 -4.91 5.91
C TYR A 248 -0.08 -6.44 5.96
N GLU A 249 -0.89 -7.10 5.15
CA GLU A 249 -0.95 -8.56 5.11
C GLU A 249 -0.98 -9.03 3.66
N VAL A 250 -0.12 -9.98 3.35
CA VAL A 250 -0.13 -10.71 2.09
C VAL A 250 -0.12 -12.18 2.42
N SER A 251 -0.96 -12.94 1.73
CA SER A 251 -0.89 -14.39 1.76
C SER A 251 -1.20 -14.94 0.39
N ASN A 252 -0.65 -16.10 0.08
CA ASN A 252 -0.93 -16.77 -1.17
C ASN A 252 -0.90 -18.29 -0.97
N SER A 253 -1.75 -18.95 -1.76
CA SER A 253 -1.94 -20.39 -1.91
C SER A 253 -1.94 -20.76 -3.39
N ALA A 254 -1.82 -22.04 -3.71
CA ALA A 254 -1.93 -22.47 -5.10
C ALA A 254 -3.27 -22.06 -5.76
N THR A 255 -4.28 -21.68 -4.97
CA THR A 255 -5.64 -21.37 -5.44
C THR A 255 -6.13 -19.97 -5.11
N GLU A 256 -5.47 -19.26 -4.20
CA GLU A 256 -5.94 -17.98 -3.67
C GLU A 256 -4.77 -17.07 -3.31
N ALA A 257 -4.83 -15.81 -3.72
CA ALA A 257 -3.91 -14.75 -3.32
C ALA A 257 -4.68 -13.64 -2.60
N LYS A 258 -4.12 -13.12 -1.51
CA LYS A 258 -4.71 -12.07 -0.68
C LYS A 258 -3.72 -10.95 -0.44
N PHE A 259 -4.24 -9.74 -0.47
CA PHE A 259 -3.56 -8.54 -0.03
C PHE A 259 -4.52 -7.76 0.86
N ASP A 260 -4.05 -7.26 2.00
CA ASP A 260 -4.77 -6.32 2.85
C ASP A 260 -3.83 -5.23 3.35
N TYR A 261 -4.34 -4.02 3.35
CA TYR A 261 -3.75 -2.86 3.97
C TYR A 261 -4.83 -2.19 4.81
N SER A 262 -4.51 -1.80 6.04
CA SER A 262 -5.43 -0.99 6.84
C SER A 262 -4.69 0.00 7.72
N LEU A 263 -5.35 1.13 7.94
CA LEU A 263 -5.01 2.12 8.95
C LEU A 263 -6.25 2.36 9.81
N LYS A 264 -6.14 2.09 11.10
CA LYS A 264 -7.21 2.21 12.09
C LYS A 264 -6.82 3.16 13.21
N ASP A 265 -7.82 3.77 13.84
CA ASP A 265 -7.72 4.48 15.13
C ASP A 265 -8.60 3.74 16.14
N GLY A 266 -7.98 2.93 17.00
CA GLY A 266 -8.69 1.88 17.74
C GLY A 266 -9.42 0.94 16.77
N ASP A 267 -10.74 0.80 16.95
CA ASP A 267 -11.59 -0.02 16.08
C ASP A 267 -12.08 0.72 14.82
N LYS A 268 -11.86 2.04 14.74
CA LYS A 268 -12.35 2.85 13.62
C LYS A 268 -11.43 2.68 12.42
N MET A 269 -11.95 2.13 11.32
CA MET A 269 -11.26 2.16 10.04
C MET A 269 -11.09 3.62 9.58
N LEU A 270 -9.87 4.02 9.23
CA LEU A 270 -9.61 5.30 8.56
C LEU A 270 -9.42 5.08 7.07
N PHE A 271 -8.62 4.07 6.73
CA PHE A 271 -8.32 3.69 5.37
C PHE A 271 -8.12 2.18 5.30
N GLY A 272 -8.70 1.53 4.30
CA GLY A 272 -8.54 0.11 4.06
C GLY A 272 -8.48 -0.18 2.57
N TYR A 273 -7.66 -1.13 2.18
CA TYR A 273 -7.61 -1.65 0.83
C TYR A 273 -7.33 -3.14 0.90
N GLY A 274 -8.04 -3.93 0.10
CA GLY A 274 -7.72 -5.33 0.01
C GLY A 274 -8.14 -5.95 -1.30
N ILE A 275 -7.41 -6.98 -1.69
CA ILE A 275 -7.60 -7.74 -2.92
C ILE A 275 -7.68 -9.22 -2.54
N ARG A 276 -8.57 -9.95 -3.21
CA ARG A 276 -8.61 -11.41 -3.24
C ARG A 276 -8.60 -11.86 -4.68
N GLY A 277 -7.68 -12.73 -5.05
CA GLY A 277 -7.66 -13.41 -6.33
C GLY A 277 -7.88 -14.90 -6.13
N THR A 278 -8.72 -15.52 -6.94
CA THR A 278 -8.81 -16.99 -7.01
C THR A 278 -8.33 -17.47 -8.36
N GLY A 279 -7.66 -18.62 -8.42
CA GLY A 279 -7.03 -19.06 -9.66
C GLY A 279 -6.11 -20.27 -9.50
N ASN A 280 -5.10 -20.34 -10.35
CA ASN A 280 -4.02 -21.31 -10.27
C ASN A 280 -2.67 -20.59 -10.16
N PHE A 281 -2.26 -20.32 -8.93
CA PHE A 281 -1.03 -19.59 -8.60
C PHE A 281 0.19 -20.49 -8.39
N SER A 282 0.16 -21.73 -8.91
CA SER A 282 1.35 -22.58 -8.90
C SER A 282 2.44 -21.99 -9.79
N SER A 283 3.72 -22.14 -9.42
CA SER A 283 4.84 -21.60 -10.20
C SER A 283 4.78 -22.03 -11.67
N THR A 284 4.42 -23.28 -11.95
CA THR A 284 4.25 -23.79 -13.32
C THR A 284 3.15 -23.09 -14.10
N ALA A 285 2.02 -22.76 -13.45
CA ALA A 285 0.94 -22.04 -14.11
C ALA A 285 1.32 -20.59 -14.38
N VAL A 286 2.01 -19.93 -13.44
CA VAL A 286 2.50 -18.56 -13.59
C VAL A 286 3.55 -18.46 -14.70
N GLU A 287 4.58 -19.30 -14.65
CA GLU A 287 5.66 -19.36 -15.66
C GLU A 287 5.13 -19.71 -17.06
N GLY A 288 4.09 -20.53 -17.13
CA GLY A 288 3.47 -20.95 -18.39
C GLY A 288 2.40 -20.00 -18.93
N SER A 289 2.01 -18.97 -18.18
CA SER A 289 0.90 -18.08 -18.54
C SER A 289 1.21 -17.21 -19.76
N GLN A 290 0.20 -16.99 -20.60
CA GLN A 290 0.26 -16.08 -21.74
C GLN A 290 -0.59 -14.84 -21.51
N ASN A 291 -1.60 -14.94 -20.66
CA ASN A 291 -2.45 -13.83 -20.24
C ASN A 291 -2.89 -13.99 -18.77
N VAL A 292 -3.48 -12.93 -18.22
CA VAL A 292 -3.94 -12.90 -16.82
C VAL A 292 -4.98 -13.97 -16.49
N GLY A 293 -5.84 -14.33 -17.44
CA GLY A 293 -6.91 -15.33 -17.28
C GLY A 293 -6.44 -16.79 -17.25
N ASP A 294 -5.18 -17.06 -17.60
CA ASP A 294 -4.58 -18.39 -17.46
C ASP A 294 -4.27 -18.73 -15.99
N VAL A 295 -4.07 -17.68 -15.17
CA VAL A 295 -3.69 -17.78 -13.75
C VAL A 295 -4.83 -17.31 -12.86
N LEU A 296 -5.48 -16.20 -13.19
CA LEU A 296 -6.50 -15.55 -12.37
C LEU A 296 -7.91 -15.86 -12.93
N THR A 297 -8.73 -16.53 -12.13
CA THR A 297 -10.12 -16.83 -12.48
C THR A 297 -11.05 -15.67 -12.10
N THR A 298 -11.09 -15.31 -10.83
CA THR A 298 -11.84 -14.17 -10.32
C THR A 298 -10.97 -13.30 -9.43
N ALA A 299 -11.28 -12.01 -9.38
CA ALA A 299 -10.74 -11.12 -8.37
C ALA A 299 -11.85 -10.31 -7.73
N THR A 300 -11.71 -10.06 -6.44
CA THR A 300 -12.50 -9.08 -5.71
C THR A 300 -11.55 -8.09 -5.05
N ALA A 301 -11.98 -6.85 -4.93
CA ALA A 301 -11.21 -5.83 -4.26
C ALA A 301 -12.15 -4.95 -3.45
N TYR A 302 -11.66 -4.38 -2.35
CA TYR A 302 -12.31 -3.28 -1.68
C TYR A 302 -11.34 -2.13 -1.47
N PHE A 303 -11.92 -0.94 -1.43
CA PHE A 303 -11.25 0.27 -1.01
C PHE A 303 -12.19 0.98 -0.05
N GLN A 304 -11.70 1.31 1.14
CA GLN A 304 -12.50 1.90 2.20
C GLN A 304 -11.81 3.16 2.69
N ILE A 305 -12.57 4.25 2.71
CA ILE A 305 -12.20 5.45 3.45
C ILE A 305 -13.25 5.58 4.53
N MET A 306 -12.82 5.42 5.78
CA MET A 306 -13.67 5.62 6.93
C MET A 306 -14.96 4.77 6.80
N ASN A 307 -16.15 5.38 6.82
CA ASN A 307 -17.41 4.62 6.69
C ASN A 307 -17.83 4.32 5.24
N ILE A 308 -17.04 4.68 4.24
CA ILE A 308 -17.43 4.55 2.83
C ILE A 308 -16.55 3.52 2.17
N LYS A 309 -17.19 2.45 1.69
CA LYS A 309 -16.52 1.30 1.10
C LYS A 309 -16.96 1.11 -0.34
N PHE A 310 -15.97 1.01 -1.21
CA PHE A 310 -16.06 0.58 -2.59
C PHE A 310 -15.75 -0.91 -2.61
N SER A 311 -16.54 -1.72 -3.28
CA SER A 311 -16.23 -3.15 -3.49
C SER A 311 -16.46 -3.53 -4.93
N GLY A 312 -15.41 -4.08 -5.54
CA GLY A 312 -15.35 -4.52 -6.92
C GLY A 312 -15.24 -6.03 -7.01
N GLU A 313 -15.88 -6.62 -8.01
CA GLU A 313 -15.75 -8.02 -8.41
C GLU A 313 -15.52 -8.08 -9.92
N VAL A 314 -14.60 -8.95 -10.34
CA VAL A 314 -14.30 -9.20 -11.74
C VAL A 314 -14.11 -10.69 -12.01
N ASN A 315 -14.73 -11.18 -13.08
CA ASN A 315 -14.41 -12.48 -13.67
C ASN A 315 -13.27 -12.31 -14.68
N ALA A 316 -12.04 -12.31 -14.17
CA ALA A 316 -10.83 -12.06 -14.94
C ALA A 316 -10.66 -13.06 -16.10
N LYS A 317 -10.99 -14.34 -15.87
CA LYS A 317 -10.92 -15.36 -16.92
C LYS A 317 -11.91 -15.09 -18.05
N ALA A 318 -13.17 -14.82 -17.73
CA ALA A 318 -14.17 -14.54 -18.76
C ALA A 318 -13.84 -13.27 -19.55
N LEU A 319 -13.27 -12.26 -18.91
CA LEU A 319 -12.77 -11.08 -19.60
C LEU A 319 -11.59 -11.41 -20.52
N ALA A 320 -10.59 -12.14 -20.04
CA ALA A 320 -9.42 -12.52 -20.84
C ALA A 320 -9.80 -13.37 -22.06
N ASP A 321 -10.66 -14.38 -21.88
CA ASP A 321 -11.14 -15.26 -22.95
C ASP A 321 -12.04 -14.49 -23.95
N GLY A 322 -12.80 -13.49 -23.47
CA GLY A 322 -13.80 -12.77 -24.26
C GLY A 322 -13.27 -11.54 -25.00
N MET A 323 -12.23 -10.87 -24.48
CA MET A 323 -11.78 -9.57 -25.03
C MET A 323 -11.21 -9.71 -26.44
N ASP A 324 -10.44 -10.77 -26.71
CA ASP A 324 -9.94 -11.06 -28.07
C ASP A 324 -11.07 -11.32 -29.08
N ALA A 325 -12.24 -11.72 -28.59
CA ALA A 325 -13.43 -12.00 -29.39
C ALA A 325 -14.39 -10.80 -29.52
N ALA A 326 -14.08 -9.65 -28.92
CA ALA A 326 -14.90 -8.43 -28.92
C ALA A 326 -14.29 -7.35 -29.85
N PRO A 327 -14.48 -7.44 -31.19
CA PRO A 327 -13.85 -6.51 -32.13
C PRO A 327 -14.42 -5.09 -32.12
N THR A 328 -15.58 -4.89 -31.47
CA THR A 328 -16.24 -3.57 -31.38
C THR A 328 -16.37 -3.10 -29.93
N ILE A 329 -16.38 -1.78 -29.74
CA ILE A 329 -16.55 -1.17 -28.41
C ILE A 329 -17.90 -1.51 -27.77
N GLU A 330 -18.94 -1.78 -28.57
CA GLU A 330 -20.24 -2.24 -28.08
C GLU A 330 -20.19 -3.68 -27.54
N GLU A 331 -19.39 -4.56 -28.14
CA GLU A 331 -19.16 -5.91 -27.64
C GLU A 331 -18.28 -5.90 -26.38
N GLU A 332 -17.25 -5.06 -26.34
CA GLU A 332 -16.43 -4.83 -25.14
C GLU A 332 -17.29 -4.31 -23.98
N LEU A 333 -18.17 -3.33 -24.23
CA LEU A 333 -19.11 -2.80 -23.25
C LEU A 333 -19.98 -3.89 -22.62
N ALA A 334 -20.55 -4.76 -23.46
CA ALA A 334 -21.40 -5.86 -23.02
C ALA A 334 -20.61 -6.88 -22.18
N LEU A 335 -19.39 -7.21 -22.61
CA LEU A 335 -18.51 -8.12 -21.90
C LEU A 335 -18.12 -7.58 -20.52
N LEU A 336 -17.76 -6.29 -20.44
CA LEU A 336 -17.40 -5.62 -19.17
C LEU A 336 -18.58 -5.58 -18.21
N ASN A 337 -19.75 -5.11 -18.64
CA ASN A 337 -20.95 -5.06 -17.78
C ASN A 337 -21.43 -6.45 -17.32
N ALA A 338 -21.12 -7.52 -18.05
CA ALA A 338 -21.47 -8.88 -17.66
C ALA A 338 -20.50 -9.50 -16.63
N ASN A 339 -19.26 -9.02 -16.58
CA ASN A 339 -18.17 -9.66 -15.83
C ASN A 339 -17.50 -8.76 -14.80
N TYR A 340 -17.94 -7.51 -14.67
CA TYR A 340 -17.46 -6.56 -13.69
C TYR A 340 -18.61 -5.94 -12.92
N LYS A 341 -18.42 -5.79 -11.61
CA LYS A 341 -19.36 -5.10 -10.73
C LYS A 341 -18.57 -4.25 -9.76
N LEU A 342 -18.93 -2.98 -9.61
CA LEU A 342 -18.47 -2.11 -8.54
C LEU A 342 -19.67 -1.54 -7.81
N ILE A 343 -19.59 -1.53 -6.49
CA ILE A 343 -20.60 -0.91 -5.62
C ILE A 343 -19.94 0.03 -4.62
N VAL A 344 -20.70 1.03 -4.20
CA VAL A 344 -20.31 1.97 -3.14
C VAL A 344 -21.36 1.87 -2.04
N PHE A 345 -20.94 1.72 -0.78
CA PHE A 345 -21.85 1.53 0.34
C PHE A 345 -21.27 2.07 1.66
N TYR A 346 -22.13 2.24 2.65
CA TYR A 346 -21.74 2.53 4.02
C TYR A 346 -21.32 1.27 4.75
N ASP A 347 -20.10 1.25 5.30
CA ASP A 347 -19.52 0.05 5.92
C ASP A 347 -20.24 -0.34 7.23
N ASP A 348 -20.76 0.61 7.99
CA ASP A 348 -21.47 0.36 9.25
C ASP A 348 -22.86 -0.28 9.06
N SER A 349 -23.64 0.24 8.12
CA SER A 349 -25.03 -0.11 7.88
C SER A 349 -25.20 -1.11 6.74
N LYS A 350 -24.15 -1.32 5.94
CA LYS A 350 -24.14 -2.12 4.72
C LYS A 350 -25.23 -1.68 3.73
N GLN A 351 -25.53 -0.38 3.68
CA GLN A 351 -26.48 0.20 2.75
C GLN A 351 -25.76 0.75 1.51
N LYS A 352 -26.18 0.31 0.33
CA LYS A 352 -25.65 0.74 -0.97
C LYS A 352 -25.96 2.21 -1.23
N ILE A 353 -24.94 2.97 -1.59
CA ILE A 353 -25.03 4.35 -2.08
C ILE A 353 -25.25 4.32 -3.60
N ALA A 354 -24.41 3.57 -4.32
CA ALA A 354 -24.45 3.48 -5.78
C ALA A 354 -23.93 2.15 -6.32
N GLU A 355 -24.32 1.83 -7.56
CA GLU A 355 -23.80 0.74 -8.39
C GLU A 355 -23.09 1.31 -9.62
N SER A 356 -22.08 0.63 -10.14
CA SER A 356 -21.41 1.04 -11.37
C SER A 356 -22.04 0.42 -12.62
N GLU A 357 -21.99 1.12 -13.73
CA GLU A 357 -22.04 0.52 -15.07
C GLU A 357 -20.96 1.12 -15.97
N PHE A 358 -20.51 0.34 -16.94
CA PHE A 358 -19.77 0.84 -18.09
C PHE A 358 -20.75 1.48 -19.07
N TYR A 359 -20.28 2.51 -19.78
CA TYR A 359 -21.00 3.15 -20.87
C TYR A 359 -20.03 3.71 -21.92
N ILE A 360 -20.53 3.93 -23.13
CA ILE A 360 -19.77 4.57 -24.22
C ILE A 360 -19.96 6.09 -24.16
N THR A 361 -18.85 6.81 -24.19
CA THR A 361 -18.81 8.27 -24.33
C THR A 361 -17.92 8.67 -25.51
N ASP A 362 -17.95 9.94 -25.87
CA ASP A 362 -17.10 10.55 -26.86
C ASP A 362 -15.92 11.26 -26.17
N GLU A 363 -14.69 10.86 -26.49
CA GLU A 363 -13.44 11.45 -25.98
C GLU A 363 -12.81 12.33 -27.09
N GLU A 364 -12.60 13.61 -26.79
CA GLU A 364 -11.86 14.52 -27.67
C GLU A 364 -10.35 14.31 -27.51
N TYR A 365 -9.63 14.28 -28.63
CA TYR A 365 -8.18 14.25 -28.65
C TYR A 365 -7.63 15.17 -29.74
N THR A 366 -6.47 15.78 -29.48
CA THR A 366 -5.79 16.63 -30.45
C THR A 366 -4.71 15.82 -31.16
N GLU A 367 -4.73 15.85 -32.49
CA GLU A 367 -3.68 15.28 -33.34
C GLU A 367 -3.04 16.41 -34.14
N GLY A 368 -1.71 16.42 -34.18
CA GLY A 368 -0.96 17.44 -34.91
C GLY A 368 -0.33 16.86 -36.17
N GLU A 369 -0.58 17.50 -37.30
CA GLU A 369 -0.02 17.12 -38.60
C GLU A 369 0.80 18.28 -39.18
N TRP A 370 1.93 17.97 -39.81
CA TRP A 370 2.72 18.94 -40.54
C TRP A 370 2.17 19.10 -41.96
N ILE A 371 1.57 20.24 -42.25
CA ILE A 371 0.96 20.54 -43.55
C ILE A 371 1.85 21.51 -44.32
N TRP A 372 2.13 21.20 -45.58
CA TRP A 372 2.90 22.10 -46.45
C TRP A 372 2.08 23.35 -46.78
N ASN A 373 2.61 24.54 -46.46
CA ASN A 373 1.99 25.81 -46.78
C ASN A 373 2.67 26.46 -47.99
N GLU A 374 1.94 26.53 -49.11
CA GLU A 374 2.45 27.10 -50.37
C GLU A 374 2.75 28.61 -50.28
N GLY A 375 2.09 29.35 -49.39
CA GLY A 375 2.29 30.79 -49.22
C GLY A 375 3.57 31.14 -48.46
N THR A 376 3.98 30.29 -47.51
CA THR A 376 5.21 30.47 -46.72
C THR A 376 6.37 29.59 -47.20
N GLN A 377 6.10 28.66 -48.13
CA GLN A 377 7.03 27.64 -48.62
C GLN A 377 7.68 26.84 -47.48
N ASN A 378 6.90 26.53 -46.44
CA ASN A 378 7.36 25.77 -45.28
C ASN A 378 6.26 24.81 -44.78
N TYR A 379 6.64 23.85 -43.93
CA TYR A 379 5.67 23.03 -43.19
C TYR A 379 5.19 23.79 -41.95
N ASP A 380 3.87 23.91 -41.81
CA ASP A 380 3.22 24.44 -40.62
C ASP A 380 2.65 23.27 -39.80
N TYR A 381 2.81 23.32 -38.48
CA TYR A 381 2.19 22.36 -37.57
C TYR A 381 0.74 22.78 -37.32
N VAL A 382 -0.21 21.91 -37.68
CA VAL A 382 -1.64 22.16 -37.50
C VAL A 382 -2.21 21.11 -36.56
N GLU A 383 -2.76 21.59 -35.45
CA GLU A 383 -3.51 20.78 -34.49
C GLU A 383 -4.97 20.66 -34.93
N THR A 384 -5.49 19.44 -34.99
CA THR A 384 -6.89 19.14 -35.27
C THR A 384 -7.49 18.37 -34.11
N THR A 385 -8.59 18.87 -33.54
CA THR A 385 -9.39 18.13 -32.56
C THR A 385 -10.23 17.09 -33.27
N LYS A 386 -10.08 15.83 -32.87
CA LYS A 386 -10.85 14.68 -33.34
C LYS A 386 -11.59 14.06 -32.15
N THR A 387 -12.64 13.29 -32.43
CA THR A 387 -13.43 12.60 -31.41
C THR A 387 -13.34 11.10 -31.66
N LYS A 388 -13.16 10.31 -30.59
CA LYS A 388 -13.21 8.86 -30.63
C LYS A 388 -14.15 8.34 -29.55
N LYS A 389 -14.79 7.19 -29.78
CA LYS A 389 -15.55 6.51 -28.73
C LYS A 389 -14.60 5.97 -27.66
N ALA A 390 -14.99 6.10 -26.40
CA ALA A 390 -14.28 5.58 -25.23
C ALA A 390 -15.27 4.89 -24.28
N LEU A 391 -14.77 3.90 -23.54
CA LEU A 391 -15.51 3.27 -22.45
C LEU A 391 -15.15 3.95 -21.14
N GLU A 392 -16.18 4.38 -20.41
CA GLU A 392 -16.06 5.01 -19.10
C GLU A 392 -16.99 4.32 -18.09
N VAL A 393 -16.74 4.55 -16.80
CA VAL A 393 -17.55 4.00 -15.70
C VAL A 393 -18.32 5.13 -15.04
N ARG A 394 -19.60 4.89 -14.78
CA ARG A 394 -20.46 5.80 -14.02
C ARG A 394 -21.17 5.09 -12.88
N LEU A 395 -21.42 5.84 -11.82
CA LEU A 395 -22.23 5.44 -10.68
C LEU A 395 -23.71 5.72 -10.95
N ILE A 396 -24.57 4.80 -10.53
CA ILE A 396 -26.02 4.84 -10.61
C ILE A 396 -26.58 4.82 -9.18
N PHE A 397 -27.26 5.90 -8.80
CA PHE A 397 -27.87 6.05 -7.47
C PHE A 397 -29.27 5.45 -7.43
N ALA A 398 -29.85 5.35 -6.22
CA ALA A 398 -31.17 4.78 -5.98
C ALA A 398 -32.30 5.46 -6.80
N ASP A 399 -32.17 6.76 -7.07
CA ASP A 399 -33.13 7.54 -7.87
C ASP A 399 -32.89 7.46 -9.40
N GLY A 400 -31.91 6.65 -9.83
CA GLY A 400 -31.52 6.49 -11.23
C GLY A 400 -30.67 7.62 -11.78
N THR A 401 -30.33 8.63 -10.96
CA THR A 401 -29.35 9.64 -11.37
C THR A 401 -27.98 8.98 -11.57
N LYS A 402 -27.18 9.60 -12.43
CA LYS A 402 -25.88 9.07 -12.84
C LYS A 402 -24.81 10.12 -12.63
N SER A 403 -23.66 9.68 -12.14
CA SER A 403 -22.46 10.51 -12.01
C SER A 403 -21.29 9.71 -12.55
N ASP A 404 -20.46 10.33 -13.38
CA ASP A 404 -19.20 9.71 -13.77
C ASP A 404 -18.39 9.39 -12.52
N LEU A 405 -17.77 8.21 -12.50
CA LEU A 405 -16.98 7.78 -11.35
C LEU A 405 -15.85 8.78 -11.12
N ALA A 406 -15.19 9.22 -12.20
CA ALA A 406 -14.16 10.26 -12.16
C ALA A 406 -14.70 11.54 -11.52
N THR A 407 -15.82 12.10 -11.98
CA THR A 407 -16.39 13.31 -11.36
C THR A 407 -16.80 13.10 -9.90
N TYR A 408 -17.31 11.92 -9.56
CA TYR A 408 -17.69 11.61 -8.18
C TYR A 408 -16.47 11.49 -7.26
N THR A 409 -15.38 10.88 -7.76
CA THR A 409 -14.11 10.80 -7.03
C THR A 409 -13.37 12.13 -7.01
N ASP A 410 -13.42 12.90 -8.08
CA ASP A 410 -12.70 14.16 -8.18
C ASP A 410 -13.34 15.19 -7.23
N VAL A 411 -14.65 15.44 -7.39
CA VAL A 411 -15.36 16.43 -6.56
C VAL A 411 -15.36 16.08 -5.06
N GLY A 412 -15.40 14.79 -4.70
CA GLY A 412 -15.48 14.35 -3.31
C GLY A 412 -14.14 13.93 -2.68
N PHE A 413 -13.13 13.64 -3.50
CA PHE A 413 -11.87 13.04 -3.06
C PHE A 413 -10.64 13.65 -3.74
N ASP A 414 -10.68 14.77 -4.48
CA ASP A 414 -9.49 15.35 -5.16
C ASP A 414 -8.25 15.42 -4.25
N GLU A 415 -8.39 15.91 -3.00
CA GLU A 415 -7.26 15.95 -2.04
C GLU A 415 -6.80 14.55 -1.57
N ILE A 416 -7.72 13.59 -1.51
CA ILE A 416 -7.47 12.19 -1.14
C ILE A 416 -6.91 11.41 -2.34
N LYS A 417 -7.31 11.74 -3.56
CA LYS A 417 -6.89 11.17 -4.83
C LYS A 417 -5.48 11.62 -5.15
N ASP A 418 -5.12 12.88 -4.97
CA ASP A 418 -3.72 13.30 -5.08
C ASP A 418 -2.83 12.56 -4.05
N SER A 419 -3.36 12.32 -2.85
CA SER A 419 -2.67 11.55 -1.81
C SER A 419 -2.60 10.04 -2.13
N LEU A 420 -3.60 9.50 -2.85
CA LEU A 420 -3.73 8.08 -3.20
C LEU A 420 -3.04 7.74 -4.53
N ASP A 421 -3.07 8.62 -5.53
CA ASP A 421 -2.35 8.52 -6.80
C ASP A 421 -0.85 8.70 -6.54
N ALA A 422 -0.45 9.58 -5.61
CA ALA A 422 0.93 9.60 -5.11
C ALA A 422 1.29 8.31 -4.36
N PHE A 423 0.36 7.72 -3.60
CA PHE A 423 0.56 6.41 -2.95
C PHE A 423 0.70 5.28 -3.99
N ILE A 424 -0.10 5.27 -5.05
CA ILE A 424 -0.16 4.21 -6.06
C ILE A 424 1.01 4.33 -7.03
N GLU A 425 1.31 5.53 -7.56
CA GLU A 425 2.48 5.74 -8.44
C GLU A 425 3.78 5.40 -7.72
N ASP A 426 3.91 5.71 -6.42
CA ASP A 426 5.09 5.37 -5.61
C ASP A 426 5.20 3.87 -5.26
N VAL A 427 4.09 3.11 -5.24
CA VAL A 427 4.12 1.64 -5.07
C VAL A 427 4.43 0.91 -6.38
N SER A 428 4.15 1.53 -7.53
CA SER A 428 4.32 0.93 -8.87
C SER A 428 5.64 1.26 -9.58
N ASN A 429 6.37 2.28 -9.13
CA ASN A 429 7.63 2.75 -9.73
C ASN A 429 8.90 2.28 -9.00
N ASP A 430 8.78 1.38 -8.03
CA ASP A 430 9.86 0.61 -7.36
C ASP A 430 9.56 -0.89 -7.45
#